data_AF-A0A970BUV0-F1
#
_entry.id   AF-A0A970BUV0-F1
#
_cell.length_a   1.000
_cell.length_b   1.000
_cell.length_c   1.000
_cell.angle_alpha   90.00
_cell.angle_beta   90.00
_cell.angle_gamma   90.00
#
_symmetry.space_group_name_H-M   'P 1'
#
loop_
_entity.id
_entity.type
_entity.pdbx_description
1 polymer ?
#
loop_
_entity_poly.entity_id
_entity_poly.type
_entity_poly.pdbx_seq_one_letter_code
_entity_poly.pdbx_strand_id
1 'polypeptide(L)'
;MPYYGVQNTPCEWSYSSPPRYREPESDVTLDVEITDPEGRTQRVPAFWAGNNTWRVRYAPHAPGAYRLRSVCSDAENPALHGVEGALEATAYEGTNPLLRHGPLRMAENRRHLEHRDGTPFLWLADTWWMGLCRRLPWPDGFRELTADRVAKGFNVVQIVAGLYPDMPALDARGANEAGFPWDRAFKHINPAYFDMADLRIAHLVQSGMVPCIVGSWGYYLTQLGPDVLRRHWRNLIARWGA
;
A
#
# COMPACT_ATOMS: atom_id res chain seq x y z
N MET A 1 20.34 -0.76 -14.62
CA MET A 1 20.24 -2.15 -14.14
C MET A 1 18.79 -2.45 -13.86
N PRO A 2 18.29 -3.66 -14.15
CA PRO A 2 16.91 -4.01 -13.85
C PRO A 2 16.70 -4.10 -12.34
N TYR A 3 15.48 -3.82 -11.91
CA TYR A 3 14.98 -4.23 -10.60
C TYR A 3 14.66 -5.74 -10.64
N TYR A 4 14.61 -6.38 -9.48
CA TYR A 4 14.26 -7.79 -9.37
C TYR A 4 13.05 -7.97 -8.47
N GLY A 5 12.17 -8.88 -8.86
CA GLY A 5 10.95 -9.19 -8.13
C GLY A 5 10.65 -10.68 -8.12
N VAL A 6 9.67 -11.05 -7.30
CA VAL A 6 9.12 -12.39 -7.21
C VAL A 6 7.62 -12.28 -7.45
N GLN A 7 7.05 -13.23 -8.19
CA GLN A 7 5.64 -13.27 -8.52
C GLN A 7 4.76 -13.05 -7.28
N ASN A 8 3.72 -12.22 -7.42
CA ASN A 8 2.76 -11.82 -6.39
C ASN A 8 3.36 -11.21 -5.12
N THR A 9 4.66 -10.90 -5.10
CA THR A 9 5.35 -10.34 -3.93
C THR A 9 5.67 -8.86 -4.20
N PRO A 10 5.31 -7.94 -3.29
CA PRO A 10 5.64 -6.53 -3.45
C PRO A 10 7.15 -6.32 -3.54
N CYS A 11 7.59 -5.61 -4.58
CA CYS A 11 8.93 -5.06 -4.70
C CYS A 11 8.84 -3.52 -4.65
N GLU A 12 9.92 -2.86 -4.25
CA GLU A 12 9.97 -1.40 -4.08
C GLU A 12 11.23 -0.82 -4.72
N TRP A 13 11.08 0.30 -5.43
CA TRP A 13 12.20 1.13 -5.89
C TRP A 13 11.87 2.61 -5.76
N SER A 14 12.87 3.47 -5.98
CA SER A 14 12.77 4.91 -5.73
C SER A 14 13.18 5.73 -6.95
N TYR A 15 12.53 6.88 -7.09
CA TYR A 15 12.95 8.01 -7.92
C TYR A 15 13.30 9.17 -7.00
N SER A 16 14.29 9.97 -7.37
CA SER A 16 14.65 11.16 -6.62
C SER A 16 14.89 12.33 -7.54
N SER A 17 14.47 13.51 -7.09
CA SER A 17 14.68 14.76 -7.81
C SER A 17 15.71 15.63 -7.07
N PRO A 18 16.44 16.50 -7.79
CA PRO A 18 17.08 17.65 -7.17
C PRO A 18 16.04 18.51 -6.39
N PRO A 19 16.45 19.33 -5.42
CA PRO A 19 15.54 20.19 -4.67
C PRO A 19 14.92 21.25 -5.58
N ARG A 20 13.75 20.92 -6.16
CA ARG A 20 13.02 21.70 -7.17
C ARG A 20 11.67 22.20 -6.68
N TYR A 21 11.08 21.50 -5.71
CA TYR A 21 9.71 21.75 -5.25
C TYR A 21 9.72 22.29 -3.83
N ARG A 22 8.75 23.16 -3.52
CA ARG A 22 8.59 23.71 -2.18
C ARG A 22 7.82 22.73 -1.30
N GLU A 23 6.81 22.08 -1.87
CA GLU A 23 5.94 21.11 -1.21
C GLU A 23 5.88 19.85 -2.09
N PRO A 24 6.98 19.06 -2.17
CA PRO A 24 7.13 17.96 -3.14
C PRO A 24 5.95 16.96 -3.14
N GLU A 25 5.33 16.73 -1.98
CA GLU A 25 4.20 15.83 -1.78
C GLU A 25 2.88 16.31 -2.40
N SER A 26 2.71 17.61 -2.61
CA SER A 26 1.52 18.20 -3.23
C SER A 26 1.79 18.79 -4.62
N ASP A 27 3.01 19.27 -4.86
CA ASP A 27 3.42 19.90 -6.12
C ASP A 27 3.60 18.86 -7.24
N VAL A 28 3.88 17.61 -6.89
CA VAL A 28 4.24 16.56 -7.85
C VAL A 28 3.38 15.31 -7.68
N THR A 29 2.80 14.87 -8.78
CA THR A 29 2.23 13.54 -8.93
C THR A 29 3.16 12.70 -9.79
N LEU A 30 3.60 11.55 -9.26
CA LEU A 30 4.41 10.58 -9.98
C LEU A 30 3.65 9.25 -10.08
N ASP A 31 3.54 8.73 -11.30
CA ASP A 31 3.07 7.39 -11.64
C ASP A 31 4.18 6.63 -12.39
N VAL A 32 4.03 5.32 -12.51
CA VAL A 32 4.85 4.49 -13.41
C VAL A 32 3.92 3.67 -14.30
N GLU A 33 4.13 3.76 -15.61
CA GLU A 33 3.58 2.83 -16.58
C GLU A 33 4.43 1.56 -16.58
N ILE A 34 3.78 0.44 -16.27
CA ILE A 34 4.40 -0.88 -16.20
C ILE A 34 3.77 -1.73 -17.28
N THR A 35 4.57 -2.12 -18.28
CA THR A 35 4.18 -3.07 -19.31
C THR A 35 4.66 -4.47 -18.95
N ASP A 36 3.73 -5.42 -18.87
CA ASP A 36 4.01 -6.80 -18.52
C ASP A 36 4.60 -7.63 -19.68
N PRO A 37 5.04 -8.88 -19.43
CA PRO A 37 5.59 -9.75 -20.47
C PRO A 37 4.62 -10.05 -21.63
N GLU A 38 3.31 -9.92 -21.41
CA GLU A 38 2.27 -10.11 -22.43
C GLU A 38 1.96 -8.81 -23.20
N GLY A 39 2.62 -7.70 -22.85
CA GLY A 39 2.44 -6.40 -23.48
C GLY A 39 1.29 -5.56 -22.93
N ARG A 40 0.64 -5.98 -21.83
CA ARG A 40 -0.41 -5.18 -21.17
C ARG A 40 0.24 -4.10 -20.31
N THR A 41 -0.25 -2.88 -20.42
CA THR A 41 0.25 -1.74 -19.63
C THR A 41 -0.74 -1.36 -18.54
N GLN A 42 -0.21 -1.12 -17.35
CA GLN A 42 -0.95 -0.56 -16.22
C GLN A 42 -0.22 0.66 -15.66
N ARG A 43 -0.98 1.63 -15.14
CA ARG A 43 -0.43 2.80 -14.46
C ARG A 43 -0.50 2.61 -12.95
N VAL A 44 0.65 2.68 -12.29
CA VAL A 44 0.80 2.46 -10.84
C VAL A 44 1.24 3.75 -10.16
N PRO A 45 0.56 4.21 -9.10
CA PRO A 45 0.95 5.44 -8.42
C PRO A 45 2.21 5.25 -7.55
N ALA A 46 3.10 6.24 -7.60
CA ALA A 46 4.15 6.41 -6.61
C ALA A 46 3.62 7.17 -5.37
N PHE A 47 4.28 6.99 -4.24
CA PHE A 47 4.06 7.78 -3.03
C PHE A 47 5.29 8.59 -2.66
N TRP A 48 5.07 9.77 -2.07
CA TRP A 48 6.14 10.58 -1.51
C TRP A 48 6.68 9.93 -0.22
N ALA A 49 8.00 9.79 -0.14
CA ALA A 49 8.69 9.09 0.95
C ALA A 49 9.57 10.04 1.79
N GLY A 50 9.27 11.34 1.77
CA GLY A 50 10.09 12.37 2.40
C GLY A 50 11.06 13.04 1.43
N ASN A 51 11.47 14.27 1.77
CA ASN A 51 12.43 15.06 1.00
C ASN A 51 12.05 15.15 -0.49
N ASN A 52 12.98 14.82 -1.39
CA ASN A 52 12.78 14.81 -2.84
C ASN A 52 12.72 13.38 -3.38
N THR A 53 12.12 12.45 -2.63
CA THR A 53 12.08 11.03 -2.99
C THR A 53 10.65 10.51 -3.10
N TRP A 54 10.40 9.78 -4.18
CA TRP A 54 9.15 9.05 -4.42
C TRP A 54 9.47 7.58 -4.58
N ARG A 55 8.62 6.73 -3.99
CA ARG A 55 8.75 5.28 -4.06
C ARG A 55 7.58 4.68 -4.79
N VAL A 56 7.85 3.57 -5.47
CA VAL A 56 6.85 2.80 -6.21
C VAL A 56 6.91 1.39 -5.68
N ARG A 57 5.73 0.84 -5.39
CA ARG A 57 5.57 -0.58 -5.09
C ARG A 57 4.81 -1.27 -6.20
N TYR A 58 5.24 -2.48 -6.53
CA TYR A 58 4.59 -3.31 -7.53
C TYR A 58 4.76 -4.78 -7.19
N ALA A 59 3.72 -5.59 -7.38
CA ALA A 59 3.82 -7.04 -7.34
C ALA A 59 3.64 -7.60 -8.75
N PRO A 60 4.70 -8.16 -9.36
CA PRO A 60 4.59 -8.75 -10.69
C PRO A 60 3.67 -9.96 -10.63
N HIS A 61 2.69 -10.02 -11.53
CA HIS A 61 1.67 -11.07 -11.48
C HIS A 61 2.12 -12.38 -12.16
N ALA A 62 3.23 -12.35 -12.92
CA ALA A 62 3.83 -13.50 -13.59
C ALA A 62 5.35 -13.35 -13.65
N PRO A 63 6.11 -14.45 -13.82
CA PRO A 63 7.53 -14.38 -14.15
C PRO A 63 7.79 -13.74 -15.52
N GLY A 64 8.95 -13.12 -15.68
CA GLY A 64 9.40 -12.53 -16.93
C GLY A 64 9.82 -11.06 -16.82
N ALA A 65 10.10 -10.47 -17.98
CA ALA A 65 10.61 -9.11 -18.10
C ALA A 65 9.47 -8.09 -18.24
N TYR A 66 9.50 -7.08 -17.37
CA TYR A 66 8.59 -5.94 -17.36
C TYR A 66 9.33 -4.67 -17.80
N ARG A 67 8.67 -3.82 -18.59
CA ARG A 67 9.18 -2.48 -18.93
C ARG A 67 8.53 -1.42 -18.07
N LEU A 68 9.31 -0.46 -17.61
CA LEU A 68 8.89 0.61 -16.72
C LEU A 68 9.12 1.96 -17.39
N ARG A 69 8.18 2.88 -17.26
CA ARG A 69 8.38 4.29 -17.63
C ARG A 69 7.68 5.19 -16.63
N SER A 70 8.42 6.11 -16.02
CA SER A 70 7.84 7.06 -15.08
C SER A 70 7.07 8.19 -15.78
N VAL A 71 5.95 8.59 -15.19
CA VAL A 71 5.08 9.67 -15.67
C VAL A 71 4.88 10.66 -14.53
N CYS A 72 5.42 11.87 -14.68
CA CYS A 72 5.45 12.92 -13.66
C CYS A 72 4.57 14.07 -14.14
N SER A 73 3.86 14.74 -13.23
CA SER A 73 3.09 15.94 -13.55
C SER A 73 3.97 17.12 -13.99
N ASP A 74 5.22 17.16 -13.56
CA ASP A 74 6.24 18.09 -14.07
C ASP A 74 7.07 17.38 -15.15
N ALA A 75 6.64 17.52 -16.40
CA ALA A 75 7.28 16.89 -17.56
C ALA A 75 8.71 17.41 -17.83
N GLU A 76 9.05 18.60 -17.31
CA GLU A 76 10.35 19.24 -17.47
C GLU A 76 11.38 18.76 -16.42
N ASN A 77 11.03 17.77 -15.59
CA ASN A 77 11.93 17.16 -14.63
C ASN A 77 12.45 15.81 -15.16
N PRO A 78 13.62 15.75 -15.81
CA PRO A 78 14.13 14.52 -16.41
C PRO A 78 14.56 13.48 -15.37
N ALA A 79 14.65 13.84 -14.09
CA ALA A 79 14.92 12.89 -13.01
C ALA A 79 13.66 12.11 -12.58
N LEU A 80 12.47 12.62 -12.92
CA LEU A 80 11.19 12.01 -12.54
C LEU A 80 10.30 11.65 -13.75
N HIS A 81 10.39 12.37 -14.87
CA HIS A 81 9.56 12.14 -16.05
C HIS A 81 10.29 11.37 -17.13
N GLY A 82 9.62 10.38 -17.72
CA GLY A 82 10.16 9.62 -18.85
C GLY A 82 11.35 8.74 -18.49
N VAL A 83 11.59 8.49 -17.20
CA VAL A 83 12.68 7.61 -16.76
C VAL A 83 12.29 6.18 -17.07
N GLU A 84 13.07 5.55 -17.94
CA GLU A 84 12.88 4.16 -18.35
C GLU A 84 13.60 3.20 -17.39
N GLY A 85 13.02 2.02 -17.22
CA GLY A 85 13.58 0.96 -16.41
C GLY A 85 13.04 -0.41 -16.81
N ALA A 86 13.53 -1.43 -16.13
CA ALA A 86 13.07 -2.80 -16.30
C ALA A 86 12.95 -3.50 -14.95
N LEU A 87 12.07 -4.48 -14.87
CA LEU A 87 11.91 -5.38 -13.72
C LEU A 87 11.93 -6.82 -14.23
N GLU A 88 12.79 -7.64 -13.64
CA GLU A 88 12.85 -9.08 -13.90
C GLU A 88 12.17 -9.83 -12.76
N ALA A 89 11.09 -10.55 -13.06
CA ALA A 89 10.31 -11.29 -12.08
C ALA A 89 10.57 -12.80 -12.17
N THR A 90 10.77 -13.44 -11.02
CA THR A 90 10.89 -14.90 -10.89
C THR A 90 9.61 -15.52 -10.32
N ALA A 91 9.46 -16.84 -10.44
CA ALA A 91 8.33 -17.55 -9.85
C ALA A 91 8.38 -17.53 -8.32
N TYR A 92 7.22 -17.50 -7.68
CA TYR A 92 7.13 -17.65 -6.23
C TYR A 92 7.20 -19.13 -5.84
N GLU A 93 8.21 -19.52 -5.06
CA GLU A 93 8.42 -20.90 -4.62
C GLU A 93 8.06 -21.13 -3.13
N GLY A 94 7.56 -20.10 -2.46
CA GLY A 94 7.26 -20.18 -1.03
C GLY A 94 5.92 -20.84 -0.69
N THR A 95 5.60 -20.84 0.60
CA THR A 95 4.41 -21.50 1.17
C THR A 95 3.30 -20.54 1.59
N ASN A 96 3.51 -19.21 1.49
CA ASN A 96 2.46 -18.25 1.83
C ASN A 96 1.29 -18.39 0.83
N PRO A 97 0.07 -18.69 1.29
CA PRO A 97 -1.05 -18.95 0.39
C PRO A 97 -1.44 -17.72 -0.44
N LEU A 98 -1.34 -16.52 0.12
CA LEU A 98 -1.70 -15.29 -0.60
C LEU A 98 -0.75 -15.04 -1.77
N LEU A 99 0.56 -15.25 -1.56
CA LEU A 99 1.58 -15.04 -2.58
C LEU A 99 1.60 -16.18 -3.61
N ARG A 100 1.29 -17.42 -3.19
CA ARG A 100 1.20 -18.57 -4.09
C ARG A 100 0.03 -18.44 -5.07
N HIS A 101 -1.15 -18.10 -4.58
CA HIS A 101 -2.37 -18.11 -5.38
C HIS A 101 -2.67 -16.76 -6.05
N GLY A 102 -2.02 -15.69 -5.58
CA GLY A 102 -2.15 -14.34 -6.11
C GLY A 102 -3.36 -13.56 -5.55
N PRO A 103 -3.62 -12.34 -6.05
CA PRO A 103 -4.64 -11.45 -5.50
C PRO A 103 -6.04 -12.04 -5.63
N LEU A 104 -6.93 -11.63 -4.72
CA LEU A 104 -8.34 -12.03 -4.73
C LEU A 104 -9.11 -11.37 -5.88
N ARG A 105 -10.07 -12.10 -6.44
CA ARG A 105 -11.05 -11.62 -7.42
C ARG A 105 -12.44 -12.16 -7.11
N MET A 106 -13.45 -11.54 -7.70
CA MET A 106 -14.78 -12.12 -7.76
C MET A 106 -14.75 -13.35 -8.67
N ALA A 107 -15.34 -14.46 -8.21
CA ALA A 107 -15.49 -15.65 -9.03
C ALA A 107 -16.37 -15.39 -10.26
N GLU A 108 -16.23 -16.20 -11.30
CA GLU A 108 -16.97 -16.02 -12.56
C GLU A 108 -18.50 -16.04 -12.35
N ASN A 109 -18.98 -16.90 -11.45
CA ASN A 109 -20.39 -16.98 -11.05
C ASN A 109 -20.88 -15.78 -10.20
N ARG A 110 -19.96 -14.90 -9.77
CA ARG A 110 -20.19 -13.71 -8.94
C ARG A 110 -20.81 -13.97 -7.57
N ARG A 111 -20.55 -15.14 -6.96
CA ARG A 111 -21.11 -15.52 -5.65
C ARG A 111 -20.09 -15.65 -4.52
N HIS A 112 -18.82 -15.79 -4.83
CA HIS A 112 -17.75 -15.92 -3.84
C HIS A 112 -16.47 -15.26 -4.32
N LEU A 113 -15.49 -15.17 -3.42
CA LEU A 113 -14.14 -14.76 -3.72
C LEU A 113 -13.29 -15.99 -4.06
N GLU A 114 -12.31 -15.77 -4.92
CA GLU A 114 -11.27 -16.74 -5.25
C GLU A 114 -9.96 -16.00 -5.51
N HIS A 115 -8.85 -16.68 -5.33
CA HIS A 115 -7.57 -16.19 -5.78
C HIS A 115 -7.50 -16.16 -7.32
N ARG A 116 -6.49 -15.48 -7.86
CA ARG A 116 -6.31 -15.33 -9.30
C ARG A 116 -6.28 -16.68 -10.03
N ASP A 117 -5.66 -17.70 -9.42
CA ASP A 117 -5.58 -19.06 -9.95
C ASP A 117 -6.87 -19.90 -9.83
N GLY A 118 -7.94 -19.34 -9.27
CA GLY A 118 -9.22 -20.02 -9.07
C GLY A 118 -9.37 -20.73 -7.72
N THR A 119 -8.35 -20.71 -6.85
CA THR A 119 -8.44 -21.28 -5.50
C THR A 119 -9.52 -20.53 -4.70
N PRO A 120 -10.55 -21.22 -4.16
CA PRO A 120 -11.61 -20.56 -3.39
C PRO A 120 -11.07 -19.85 -2.15
N PHE A 121 -11.63 -18.68 -1.82
CA PHE A 121 -11.26 -17.93 -0.63
C PHE A 121 -12.50 -17.71 0.26
N LEU A 122 -12.54 -18.41 1.40
CA LEU A 122 -13.55 -18.16 2.43
C LEU A 122 -13.11 -16.97 3.28
N TRP A 123 -13.89 -15.89 3.28
CA TRP A 123 -13.59 -14.70 4.08
C TRP A 123 -13.94 -14.92 5.56
N LEU A 124 -12.93 -15.09 6.41
CA LEU A 124 -13.07 -15.12 7.87
C LEU A 124 -12.24 -13.99 8.50
N ALA A 125 -12.93 -12.91 8.86
CA ALA A 125 -12.31 -11.65 9.27
C ALA A 125 -12.40 -11.37 10.77
N ASP A 126 -11.34 -10.74 11.29
CA ASP A 126 -11.37 -10.02 12.56
C ASP A 126 -11.27 -8.50 12.32
N THR A 127 -11.60 -7.70 13.33
CA THR A 127 -11.76 -6.25 13.21
C THR A 127 -10.81 -5.49 14.12
N TRP A 128 -9.75 -4.93 13.55
CA TRP A 128 -8.71 -4.18 14.27
C TRP A 128 -8.75 -2.71 13.89
N TRP A 129 -9.88 -2.04 14.16
CA TRP A 129 -10.09 -0.67 13.69
C TRP A 129 -8.95 0.28 14.03
N MET A 130 -8.35 0.16 15.21
CA MET A 130 -7.23 0.97 15.69
C MET A 130 -5.89 0.22 15.65
N GLY A 131 -5.72 -0.72 14.70
CA GLY A 131 -4.54 -1.59 14.62
C GLY A 131 -3.25 -0.90 14.18
N LEU A 132 -3.33 0.31 13.60
CA LEU A 132 -2.16 1.08 13.13
C LEU A 132 -1.73 2.19 14.11
N CYS A 133 -2.19 2.16 15.37
CA CYS A 133 -1.76 3.10 16.41
C CYS A 133 -1.24 2.39 17.67
N ARG A 134 -0.80 3.16 18.68
CA ARG A 134 -0.22 2.61 19.92
C ARG A 134 -1.17 1.75 20.76
N ARG A 135 -2.46 1.70 20.44
CA ARG A 135 -3.43 0.78 21.07
C ARG A 135 -3.12 -0.68 20.79
N LEU A 136 -2.50 -0.97 19.63
CA LEU A 136 -1.96 -2.27 19.29
C LEU A 136 -0.45 -2.09 19.01
N PRO A 137 0.39 -2.20 20.05
CA PRO A 137 1.80 -1.83 19.97
C PRO A 137 2.56 -2.75 19.02
N TRP A 138 3.51 -2.17 18.30
CA TRP A 138 4.44 -2.91 17.45
C TRP A 138 5.82 -3.03 18.12
N PRO A 139 6.52 -4.18 17.99
CA PRO A 139 6.09 -5.37 17.26
C PRO A 139 5.20 -6.31 18.08
N ASP A 140 5.36 -6.34 19.40
CA ASP A 140 4.94 -7.49 20.21
C ASP A 140 3.43 -7.74 20.19
N GLY A 141 2.61 -6.79 20.63
CA GLY A 141 1.15 -6.98 20.73
C GLY A 141 0.48 -7.23 19.37
N PHE A 142 0.96 -6.57 18.31
CA PHE A 142 0.45 -6.79 16.95
C PHE A 142 0.79 -8.20 16.44
N ARG A 143 2.03 -8.67 16.62
CA ARG A 143 2.47 -10.00 16.19
C ARG A 143 1.79 -11.12 17.00
N GLU A 144 1.63 -10.93 18.30
CA GLU A 144 0.94 -11.87 19.18
C GLU A 144 -0.52 -12.05 18.73
N LEU A 145 -1.25 -10.95 18.53
CA LEU A 145 -2.64 -11.02 18.06
C LEU A 145 -2.73 -11.64 16.65
N THR A 146 -1.80 -11.32 15.75
CA THR A 146 -1.73 -11.93 14.41
C THR A 146 -1.56 -13.44 14.50
N ALA A 147 -0.60 -13.93 15.29
CA ALA A 147 -0.37 -15.36 15.46
C ALA A 147 -1.58 -16.08 16.08
N ASP A 148 -2.22 -15.48 17.08
CA ASP A 148 -3.45 -16.01 17.68
C ASP A 148 -4.59 -16.12 16.66
N ARG A 149 -4.75 -15.12 15.79
CA ARG A 149 -5.80 -15.13 14.75
C ARG A 149 -5.54 -16.15 13.65
N VAL A 150 -4.28 -16.29 13.23
CA VAL A 150 -3.86 -17.36 12.31
C VAL A 150 -4.16 -18.73 12.91
N ALA A 151 -3.81 -18.97 14.18
CA ALA A 151 -4.09 -20.25 14.86
C ALA A 151 -5.58 -20.57 14.98
N LYS A 152 -6.43 -19.54 15.01
CA LYS A 152 -7.91 -19.65 15.02
C LYS A 152 -8.53 -19.72 13.62
N GLY A 153 -7.73 -19.66 12.56
CA GLY A 153 -8.18 -19.78 11.17
C GLY A 153 -8.66 -18.48 10.52
N PHE A 154 -8.55 -17.32 11.18
CA PHE A 154 -8.83 -16.04 10.54
C PHE A 154 -7.83 -15.77 9.42
N ASN A 155 -8.30 -15.22 8.32
CA ASN A 155 -7.50 -14.94 7.13
C ASN A 155 -7.69 -13.52 6.58
N VAL A 156 -8.47 -12.69 7.27
CA VAL A 156 -8.64 -11.27 6.94
C VAL A 156 -8.59 -10.43 8.21
N VAL A 157 -7.98 -9.24 8.12
CA VAL A 157 -8.08 -8.20 9.17
C VAL A 157 -8.63 -6.93 8.57
N GLN A 158 -9.73 -6.42 9.11
CA GLN A 158 -10.23 -5.08 8.79
C GLN A 158 -9.50 -4.04 9.64
N ILE A 159 -8.89 -3.03 9.01
CA ILE A 159 -8.01 -2.08 9.69
C ILE A 159 -8.11 -0.68 9.08
N VAL A 160 -8.20 0.37 9.92
CA VAL A 160 -8.36 1.75 9.45
C VAL A 160 -7.00 2.44 9.27
N ALA A 161 -6.82 3.14 8.15
CA ALA A 161 -5.58 3.81 7.76
C ALA A 161 -5.33 5.18 8.45
N GLY A 162 -5.55 5.26 9.77
CA GLY A 162 -5.20 6.43 10.58
C GLY A 162 -6.28 7.52 10.73
N LEU A 163 -7.32 7.52 9.88
CA LEU A 163 -8.51 8.37 10.03
C LEU A 163 -9.63 7.57 10.71
N TYR A 164 -9.44 7.31 12.00
CA TYR A 164 -10.18 6.34 12.82
C TYR A 164 -11.62 6.75 13.17
N PRO A 165 -12.55 5.80 13.40
CA PRO A 165 -13.87 6.06 13.99
C PRO A 165 -13.79 6.46 15.48
N ASP A 166 -14.92 6.91 16.03
CA ASP A 166 -15.16 7.10 17.48
C ASP A 166 -14.17 8.01 18.24
N MET A 167 -13.43 8.86 17.54
CA MET A 167 -12.57 9.86 18.14
C MET A 167 -12.47 11.11 17.26
N PRO A 168 -12.28 12.31 17.85
CA PRO A 168 -11.95 13.50 17.09
C PRO A 168 -10.68 13.31 16.26
N ALA A 169 -10.57 14.08 15.18
CA ALA A 169 -9.36 14.12 14.39
C ALA A 169 -8.15 14.52 15.28
N LEU A 170 -7.03 13.83 15.11
CA LEU A 170 -5.80 14.06 15.88
C LEU A 170 -5.92 13.81 17.40
N ASP A 171 -6.90 13.02 17.84
CA ASP A 171 -6.94 12.51 19.21
C ASP A 171 -5.69 11.67 19.51
N ALA A 172 -5.01 11.92 20.63
CA ALA A 172 -3.76 11.27 21.00
C ALA A 172 -3.82 9.73 20.97
N ARG A 173 -5.01 9.14 21.19
CA ARG A 173 -5.25 7.69 21.11
C ARG A 173 -5.07 7.12 19.69
N GLY A 174 -5.22 7.96 18.67
CA GLY A 174 -5.01 7.62 17.26
C GLY A 174 -3.56 7.72 16.79
N ALA A 175 -2.65 8.24 17.62
CA ALA A 175 -1.25 8.37 17.21
C ALA A 175 -0.51 7.02 17.25
N ASN A 176 0.27 6.73 16.22
CA ASN A 176 1.26 5.65 16.22
C ASN A 176 2.63 6.17 16.67
N GLU A 177 3.66 5.33 16.61
CA GLU A 177 5.01 5.66 17.06
C GLU A 177 5.57 6.95 16.41
N ALA A 178 5.16 7.26 15.18
CA ALA A 178 5.55 8.44 14.41
C ALA A 178 4.50 9.57 14.37
N GLY A 179 3.45 9.48 15.20
CA GLY A 179 2.41 10.52 15.32
C GLY A 179 1.16 10.21 14.50
N PHE A 180 0.68 11.18 13.72
CA PHE A 180 -0.56 11.11 12.94
C PHE A 180 -0.29 10.98 11.44
N PRO A 181 -1.25 10.47 10.64
CA PRO A 181 -1.09 10.34 9.18
C PRO A 181 -0.96 11.68 8.45
N TRP A 182 -1.41 12.77 9.07
CA TRP A 182 -1.39 14.12 8.54
C TRP A 182 -0.88 15.10 9.60
N ASP A 183 -0.33 16.23 9.15
CA ASP A 183 -0.08 17.37 10.02
C ASP A 183 -1.40 17.99 10.54
N ARG A 184 -1.28 18.93 11.49
CA ARG A 184 -2.45 19.53 12.15
C ARG A 184 -3.39 20.26 11.18
N ALA A 185 -2.84 20.79 10.08
CA ALA A 185 -3.59 21.50 9.05
C ALA A 185 -4.15 20.59 7.94
N PHE A 186 -3.89 19.27 7.98
CA PHE A 186 -4.24 18.32 6.91
C PHE A 186 -3.70 18.70 5.53
N LYS A 187 -2.57 19.40 5.53
CA LYS A 187 -1.89 19.85 4.34
C LYS A 187 -0.82 18.84 3.91
N HIS A 188 -0.05 18.35 4.88
CA HIS A 188 1.11 17.51 4.64
C HIS A 188 0.88 16.10 5.19
N ILE A 189 1.06 15.09 4.32
CA ILE A 189 1.01 13.70 4.74
C ILE A 189 2.30 13.37 5.52
N ASN A 190 2.18 12.56 6.56
CA ASN A 190 3.33 12.14 7.36
C ASN A 190 3.85 10.78 6.87
N PRO A 191 4.94 10.71 6.08
CA PRO A 191 5.46 9.44 5.57
C PRO A 191 5.88 8.50 6.70
N ALA A 192 6.42 9.02 7.80
CA ALA A 192 6.88 8.20 8.93
C ALA A 192 5.74 7.46 9.63
N TYR A 193 4.53 8.04 9.66
CA TYR A 193 3.32 7.33 10.13
C TYR A 193 3.07 6.09 9.27
N PHE A 194 3.12 6.26 7.94
CA PHE A 194 2.85 5.17 7.01
C PHE A 194 3.99 4.16 6.95
N ASP A 195 5.24 4.55 7.18
CA ASP A 195 6.35 3.62 7.29
C ASP A 195 6.16 2.66 8.48
N MET A 196 5.65 3.15 9.62
CA MET A 196 5.26 2.30 10.75
C MET A 196 4.03 1.43 10.49
N ALA A 197 3.11 1.89 9.62
CA ALA A 197 1.96 1.11 9.19
C ALA A 197 2.37 0.02 8.19
N ASP A 198 3.32 0.30 7.29
CA ASP A 198 3.85 -0.66 6.32
C ASP A 198 4.38 -1.92 7.00
N LEU A 199 5.08 -1.78 8.13
CA LEU A 199 5.57 -2.92 8.91
C LEU A 199 4.44 -3.88 9.33
N ARG A 200 3.32 -3.30 9.77
CA ARG A 200 2.13 -4.03 10.23
C ARG A 200 1.39 -4.68 9.05
N ILE A 201 1.20 -3.95 7.96
CA ILE A 201 0.55 -4.47 6.75
C ILE A 201 1.38 -5.59 6.12
N ALA A 202 2.70 -5.42 6.00
CA ALA A 202 3.60 -6.46 5.53
C ALA A 202 3.57 -7.69 6.42
N HIS A 203 3.50 -7.52 7.75
CA HIS A 203 3.40 -8.64 8.68
C HIS A 203 2.11 -9.44 8.53
N LEU A 204 0.96 -8.78 8.32
CA LEU A 204 -0.30 -9.46 8.03
C LEU A 204 -0.17 -10.33 6.78
N VAL A 205 0.33 -9.75 5.68
CA VAL A 205 0.52 -10.48 4.41
C VAL A 205 1.48 -11.65 4.59
N GLN A 206 2.63 -11.43 5.25
CA GLN A 206 3.62 -12.48 5.53
C GLN A 206 3.05 -13.63 6.37
N SER A 207 2.07 -13.32 7.23
CA SER A 207 1.37 -14.30 8.08
C SER A 207 0.18 -14.98 7.39
N GLY A 208 -0.04 -14.70 6.10
CA GLY A 208 -1.14 -15.28 5.32
C GLY A 208 -2.50 -14.62 5.57
N MET A 209 -2.53 -13.42 6.16
CA MET A 209 -3.75 -12.64 6.39
C MET A 209 -3.89 -11.51 5.38
N VAL A 210 -5.08 -11.37 4.78
CA VAL A 210 -5.40 -10.27 3.87
C VAL A 210 -5.73 -9.02 4.68
N PRO A 211 -4.99 -7.91 4.53
CA PRO A 211 -5.37 -6.63 5.11
C PRO A 211 -6.53 -6.01 4.31
N CYS A 212 -7.71 -5.94 4.92
CA CYS A 212 -8.84 -5.19 4.40
C CYS A 212 -8.74 -3.73 4.89
N ILE A 213 -8.13 -2.89 4.05
CA ILE A 213 -7.84 -1.49 4.37
C ILE A 213 -9.11 -0.63 4.27
N VAL A 214 -9.50 -0.05 5.40
CA VAL A 214 -10.49 1.02 5.47
C VAL A 214 -9.74 2.35 5.45
N GLY A 215 -9.79 3.07 4.33
CA GLY A 215 -8.98 4.28 4.18
C GLY A 215 -9.35 5.40 5.15
N SER A 216 -10.63 5.64 5.39
CA SER A 216 -11.07 6.68 6.32
C SER A 216 -12.48 6.42 6.79
N TRP A 217 -12.80 6.81 8.03
CA TRP A 217 -14.21 6.85 8.45
C TRP A 217 -14.98 7.99 7.76
N GLY A 218 -16.28 7.80 7.55
CA GLY A 218 -17.07 8.62 6.63
C GLY A 218 -17.15 10.11 6.97
N TYR A 219 -17.18 10.48 8.25
CA TYR A 219 -17.27 11.90 8.66
C TYR A 219 -16.00 12.71 8.34
N TYR A 220 -14.86 12.05 8.01
CA TYR A 220 -13.67 12.78 7.56
C TYR A 220 -13.87 13.42 6.18
N LEU A 221 -14.82 12.95 5.37
CA LEU A 221 -15.14 13.60 4.09
C LEU A 221 -15.66 15.02 4.31
N THR A 222 -16.55 15.19 5.29
CA THR A 222 -17.07 16.51 5.66
C THR A 222 -16.04 17.39 6.36
N GLN A 223 -15.09 16.80 7.10
CA GLN A 223 -14.09 17.56 7.85
C GLN A 223 -12.89 17.99 7.00
N LEU A 224 -12.37 17.09 6.15
CA LEU A 224 -11.13 17.29 5.41
C LEU A 224 -11.37 17.70 3.96
N GLY A 225 -12.59 17.45 3.45
CA GLY A 225 -12.93 17.67 2.06
C GLY A 225 -12.37 16.60 1.11
N PRO A 226 -12.87 16.60 -0.15
CA PRO A 226 -12.56 15.55 -1.11
C PRO A 226 -11.11 15.55 -1.57
N ASP A 227 -10.43 16.70 -1.62
CA ASP A 227 -9.04 16.78 -2.11
C ASP A 227 -8.04 16.12 -1.16
N VAL A 228 -8.19 16.37 0.14
CA VAL A 228 -7.36 15.71 1.16
C VAL A 228 -7.59 14.20 1.13
N LEU A 229 -8.85 13.76 1.05
CA LEU A 229 -9.17 12.33 0.99
C LEU A 229 -8.68 11.65 -0.30
N ARG A 230 -8.70 12.35 -1.44
CA ARG A 230 -8.09 11.82 -2.68
C ARG A 230 -6.59 11.60 -2.52
N ARG A 231 -5.87 12.57 -1.92
CA ARG A 231 -4.43 12.42 -1.62
C ARG A 231 -4.19 11.26 -0.64
N HIS A 232 -5.05 11.15 0.39
CA HIS A 232 -4.96 10.05 1.35
C HIS A 232 -5.11 8.69 0.66
N TRP A 233 -6.20 8.48 -0.08
CA TRP A 233 -6.44 7.24 -0.83
C TRP A 233 -5.36 6.94 -1.86
N ARG A 234 -4.87 7.95 -2.58
CA ARG A 234 -3.76 7.78 -3.51
C ARG A 234 -2.50 7.26 -2.81
N ASN A 235 -2.16 7.79 -1.63
CA ASN A 235 -1.04 7.29 -0.83
C ASN A 235 -1.27 5.84 -0.39
N LEU A 236 -2.48 5.47 0.04
CA LEU A 236 -2.79 4.09 0.44
C LEU A 236 -2.67 3.12 -0.74
N ILE A 237 -3.19 3.47 -1.91
CA ILE A 237 -3.10 2.65 -3.13
C ILE A 237 -1.64 2.51 -3.56
N ALA A 238 -0.86 3.58 -3.52
CA ALA A 238 0.56 3.55 -3.86
C ALA A 238 1.41 2.71 -2.88
N ARG A 239 1.03 2.66 -1.60
CA ARG A 239 1.75 1.89 -0.58
C ARG A 239 1.31 0.43 -0.47
N TRP A 240 0.02 0.14 -0.64
CA TRP A 240 -0.57 -1.17 -0.31
C TRP A 240 -1.42 -1.78 -1.44
N GLY A 241 -1.38 -1.20 -2.64
CA GLY A 241 -2.03 -1.77 -3.83
C GLY A 241 -1.19 -2.84 -4.54
N ALA A 242 0.09 -2.95 -4.20
CA ALA A 242 1.01 -4.00 -4.64
C ALA A 242 0.87 -5.25 -3.78
#